data_AF-A0A2V6LAA5-F1
#
_entry.id   AF-A0A2V6LAA5-F1
#
_cell.length_a   1.000
_cell.length_b   1.000
_cell.length_c   1.000
_cell.angle_alpha   90.00
_cell.angle_beta   90.00
_cell.angle_gamma   90.00
#
_symmetry.space_group_name_H-M   'P 1'
#
loop_
_entity.id
_entity.type
_entity.pdbx_description
1 polymer ?
#
loop_
_entity_poly.entity_id
_entity_poly.type
_entity_poly.pdbx_seq_one_letter_code
_entity_poly.pdbx_strand_id
1 'polypeptide(L)'
;MLAQFYDVGMRSLAGFERTDVARHFALCDSEQISGLTGKELQGAYVGDSEMFQRRALCGVRETRALSDLLSPSYFIQAQIFPYNYQDVIVRGNATRINALFLREYFRQRHSIPELPMPRAFEGGYTDIFFTGVARNVWHCDVASLYPSIMLQFDCFPASDELQIFRHLLTDLRNFRLDAKAKMRAEQDPARQHHLHALQNTFKILLNSFYGYLGFAQGHFADFDAAGRVTQMGRDLLKKMIEWLNAHGAQVIEVDTDGIYFVPPENIDINDLQKDLAKELPAGIDVEIDEQFDAMLSYKAKNYALLTKDGEVVIKGGALKSRGLEKFQRAFLEQMIKLIMQGKPEIVGDLRNEFERKIRNREWKIETLMKTDTLQDSLDKYRAKIAGSARNRAAAYELALASGRNYKPGDQISYYIKATPKKVAAYEAAKLATEFDPENRDENVDYYIAKLDDLVKKFSGLTNPAATAQQETLAI
;
A
#
# COMPACT_ATOMS: atom_id res chain seq x y z
N MET A 1 -11.38 9.24 -5.67
CA MET A 1 -10.15 9.25 -6.49
C MET A 1 -8.96 9.84 -5.73
N LEU A 2 -9.04 11.06 -5.17
CA LEU A 2 -7.95 11.62 -4.35
C LEU A 2 -7.49 10.66 -3.23
N ALA A 3 -8.44 10.05 -2.51
CA ALA A 3 -8.15 9.02 -1.51
C ALA A 3 -7.42 7.79 -2.07
N GLN A 4 -7.73 7.38 -3.32
CA GLN A 4 -7.03 6.27 -3.96
C GLN A 4 -5.57 6.63 -4.26
N PHE A 5 -5.31 7.84 -4.76
CA PHE A 5 -3.93 8.28 -5.01
C PHE A 5 -3.14 8.48 -3.72
N TYR A 6 -3.76 8.98 -2.65
CA TYR A 6 -3.16 8.99 -1.32
C TYR A 6 -2.74 7.58 -0.89
N ASP A 7 -3.63 6.60 -1.08
CA ASP A 7 -3.39 5.22 -0.65
C ASP A 7 -2.40 4.44 -1.54
N VAL A 8 -2.15 4.88 -2.78
CA VAL A 8 -1.06 4.32 -3.61
C VAL A 8 0.29 4.46 -2.90
N GLY A 9 0.53 5.62 -2.26
CA GLY A 9 1.74 5.86 -1.50
C GLY A 9 1.70 5.26 -0.08
N MET A 10 0.58 5.44 0.62
CA MET A 10 0.49 5.13 2.06
C MET A 10 0.04 3.70 2.38
N ARG A 11 -0.75 3.05 1.50
CA ARG A 11 -1.34 1.70 1.68
C ARG A 11 -1.95 1.48 3.09
N SER A 12 -2.57 2.53 3.60
CA SER A 12 -3.03 2.64 4.98
C SER A 12 -4.56 2.61 5.08
N LEU A 13 -5.28 2.95 4.00
CA LEU A 13 -6.74 2.98 4.02
C LEU A 13 -7.34 1.57 4.13
N ALA A 14 -8.32 1.41 5.01
CA ALA A 14 -9.08 0.17 5.16
C ALA A 14 -10.02 -0.10 3.97
N GLY A 15 -10.44 0.97 3.29
CA GLY A 15 -11.37 0.98 2.17
C GLY A 15 -11.45 2.36 1.51
N PHE A 16 -12.16 2.46 0.39
CA PHE A 16 -12.36 3.71 -0.35
C PHE A 16 -13.77 4.29 -0.19
N GLU A 17 -14.60 3.64 0.63
CA GLU A 17 -15.89 4.19 1.04
C GLU A 17 -15.68 5.46 1.86
N ARG A 18 -16.58 6.43 1.72
CA ARG A 18 -16.43 7.76 2.34
C ARG A 18 -16.16 7.65 3.85
N THR A 19 -16.84 6.73 4.53
CA THR A 19 -16.73 6.48 5.97
C THR A 19 -15.37 5.92 6.38
N ASP A 20 -14.80 5.01 5.58
CA ASP A 20 -13.49 4.43 5.85
C ASP A 20 -12.39 5.49 5.68
N VAL A 21 -12.49 6.31 4.64
CA VAL A 21 -11.54 7.40 4.39
C VAL A 21 -11.66 8.48 5.46
N ALA A 22 -12.89 8.90 5.80
CA ALA A 22 -13.10 9.92 6.83
C ALA A 22 -12.62 9.46 8.21
N ARG A 23 -12.86 8.18 8.57
CA ARG A 23 -12.33 7.59 9.82
C ARG A 23 -10.81 7.57 9.84
N HIS A 24 -10.18 7.18 8.73
CA HIS A 24 -8.71 7.15 8.63
C HIS A 24 -8.07 8.50 8.93
N PHE A 25 -8.67 9.59 8.45
CA PHE A 25 -8.18 10.95 8.69
C PHE A 25 -8.76 11.61 9.95
N ALA A 26 -9.48 10.86 10.80
CA ALA A 26 -10.15 11.39 11.98
C ALA A 26 -11.07 12.60 11.69
N LEU A 27 -11.74 12.59 10.53
CA LEU A 27 -12.66 13.65 10.09
C LEU A 27 -14.12 13.37 10.45
N CYS A 28 -14.37 12.30 11.21
CA CYS A 28 -15.69 11.88 11.63
C CYS A 28 -16.04 12.47 13.01
N ASP A 29 -16.96 13.43 13.07
CA ASP A 29 -17.46 13.97 14.34
C ASP A 29 -18.30 12.96 15.14
N SER A 30 -18.96 12.02 14.45
CA SER A 30 -19.80 10.97 15.05
C SER A 30 -19.74 9.71 14.21
N GLU A 31 -19.13 8.64 14.75
CA GLU A 31 -19.07 7.35 14.06
C GLU A 31 -20.46 6.75 13.81
N GLN A 32 -21.39 6.94 14.76
CA GLN A 32 -22.75 6.44 14.64
C GLN A 32 -23.46 7.07 13.45
N ILE A 33 -23.35 8.40 13.30
CA ILE A 33 -23.96 9.11 12.19
C ILE A 33 -23.19 8.75 10.91
N SER A 34 -21.88 8.91 10.87
CA SER A 34 -21.09 8.65 9.66
C SER A 34 -21.33 7.23 9.10
N GLY A 35 -21.37 6.23 9.99
CA GLY A 35 -21.55 4.82 9.66
C GLY A 35 -22.95 4.41 9.18
N LEU A 36 -23.96 5.28 9.31
CA LEU A 36 -25.33 4.97 8.87
C LEU A 36 -25.35 4.75 7.35
N THR A 37 -25.65 3.53 6.93
CA THR A 37 -25.62 3.10 5.52
C THR A 37 -26.70 2.04 5.25
N GLY A 38 -26.88 1.65 3.98
CA GLY A 38 -27.74 0.53 3.60
C GLY A 38 -29.20 0.65 4.08
N LYS A 39 -29.71 -0.43 4.68
CA LYS A 39 -31.11 -0.51 5.17
C LYS A 39 -31.41 0.49 6.28
N GLU A 40 -30.44 0.77 7.17
CA GLU A 40 -30.63 1.72 8.26
C GLU A 40 -30.78 3.14 7.72
N LEU A 41 -29.97 3.51 6.72
CA LEU A 41 -30.10 4.78 6.02
C LEU A 41 -31.42 4.89 5.26
N GLN A 42 -31.84 3.81 4.60
CA GLN A 42 -33.14 3.76 3.92
C GLN A 42 -34.29 3.92 4.91
N GLY A 43 -34.25 3.24 6.06
CA GLY A 43 -35.24 3.39 7.12
C GLY A 43 -35.29 4.82 7.66
N ALA A 44 -34.12 5.42 7.89
CA ALA A 44 -34.00 6.82 8.32
C ALA A 44 -34.60 7.80 7.30
N TYR A 45 -34.42 7.54 6.00
CA TYR A 45 -34.99 8.34 4.92
C TYR A 45 -36.51 8.18 4.83
N VAL A 46 -37.01 6.94 4.81
CA VAL A 46 -38.45 6.67 4.71
C VAL A 46 -39.21 7.18 5.93
N GLY A 47 -38.59 7.12 7.11
CA GLY A 47 -39.17 7.66 8.34
C GLY A 47 -39.04 9.17 8.51
N ASP A 48 -38.54 9.92 7.51
CA ASP A 48 -38.25 11.36 7.56
C ASP A 48 -37.54 11.78 8.87
N SER A 49 -36.57 10.98 9.29
CA SER A 49 -35.93 11.16 10.58
C SER A 49 -34.92 12.30 10.56
N GLU A 50 -34.80 13.03 11.68
CA GLU A 50 -33.71 13.98 11.91
C GLU A 50 -32.33 13.32 11.69
N MET A 51 -32.24 12.02 11.97
CA MET A 51 -31.06 11.20 11.75
C MET A 51 -30.62 11.17 10.27
N PHE A 52 -31.55 11.12 9.32
CA PHE A 52 -31.24 11.20 7.89
C PHE A 52 -30.65 12.56 7.51
N GLN A 53 -31.23 13.65 8.01
CA GLN A 53 -30.75 15.01 7.74
C GLN A 53 -29.33 15.22 8.31
N ARG A 54 -29.12 14.82 9.57
CA ARG A 54 -27.80 14.84 10.22
C ARG A 54 -26.79 14.01 9.45
N ARG A 55 -27.20 12.85 8.95
CA ARG A 55 -26.36 11.97 8.14
C ARG A 55 -25.95 12.59 6.81
N ALA A 56 -26.88 13.24 6.12
CA ALA A 56 -26.61 13.92 4.86
C ALA A 56 -25.62 15.07 5.08
N LEU A 57 -25.83 15.90 6.10
CA LEU A 57 -24.94 17.00 6.44
C LEU A 57 -23.55 16.51 6.85
N CYS A 58 -23.47 15.43 7.65
CA CYS A 58 -22.22 14.75 8.00
C CYS A 58 -21.44 14.35 6.75
N GLY A 59 -22.11 13.75 5.76
CA GLY A 59 -21.48 13.35 4.50
C GLY A 59 -20.92 14.53 3.70
N VAL A 60 -21.63 15.66 3.67
CA VAL A 60 -21.15 16.88 3.01
C VAL A 60 -19.92 17.45 3.72
N ARG A 61 -19.95 17.51 5.06
CA ARG A 61 -18.83 18.01 5.88
C ARG A 61 -17.58 17.15 5.73
N GLU A 62 -17.72 15.84 5.83
CA GLU A 62 -16.63 14.88 5.61
C GLU A 62 -16.04 15.03 4.21
N THR A 63 -16.88 15.15 3.18
CA THR A 63 -16.43 15.32 1.80
C THR A 63 -15.65 16.63 1.62
N ARG A 64 -16.12 17.72 2.21
CA ARG A 64 -15.42 19.00 2.19
C ARG A 64 -14.07 18.91 2.91
N ALA A 65 -14.03 18.35 4.11
CA ALA A 65 -12.80 18.21 4.88
C ALA A 65 -11.77 17.32 4.16
N LEU A 66 -12.21 16.22 3.53
CA LEU A 66 -11.36 15.38 2.69
C LEU A 66 -10.82 16.12 1.47
N SER A 67 -11.66 16.95 0.83
CA SER A 67 -11.22 17.82 -0.26
C SER A 67 -10.19 18.83 0.24
N ASP A 68 -10.46 19.57 1.31
CA ASP A 68 -9.55 20.58 1.86
C ASP A 68 -8.19 19.98 2.26
N LEU A 69 -8.19 18.71 2.68
CA LEU A 69 -6.97 17.97 3.00
C LEU A 69 -6.18 17.51 1.76
N LEU A 70 -6.84 16.89 0.77
CA LEU A 70 -6.15 16.18 -0.32
C LEU A 70 -6.05 16.97 -1.63
N SER A 71 -6.93 17.96 -1.84
CA SER A 71 -7.02 18.80 -3.05
C SER A 71 -5.84 19.78 -3.25
N PRO A 72 -5.32 20.46 -2.20
CA PRO A 72 -4.37 21.58 -2.42
C PRO A 72 -3.10 21.19 -3.17
N SER A 73 -2.57 19.98 -2.95
CA SER A 73 -1.37 19.52 -3.65
C SER A 73 -1.59 19.32 -5.16
N TYR A 74 -2.79 18.91 -5.57
CA TYR A 74 -3.16 18.80 -6.97
C TYR A 74 -3.42 20.18 -7.59
N PHE A 75 -3.91 21.13 -6.80
CA PHE A 75 -4.09 22.50 -7.28
C PHE A 75 -2.74 23.13 -7.66
N ILE A 76 -1.72 22.94 -6.83
CA ILE A 76 -0.35 23.37 -7.13
C ILE A 76 0.20 22.65 -8.37
N GLN A 77 -0.03 21.34 -8.47
CA GLN A 77 0.38 20.59 -9.67
C GLN A 77 -0.30 21.11 -10.95
N ALA A 78 -1.56 21.56 -10.89
CA ALA A 78 -2.25 22.16 -12.04
C ALA A 78 -1.68 23.52 -12.46
N GLN A 79 -0.89 24.18 -11.60
CA GLN A 79 -0.13 25.39 -11.97
C GLN A 79 1.19 25.04 -12.67
N ILE A 80 1.68 23.81 -12.50
CA ILE A 80 2.97 23.34 -13.05
C ILE A 80 2.74 22.63 -14.39
N PHE A 81 1.82 21.67 -14.41
CA PHE A 81 1.52 20.84 -15.57
C PHE A 81 0.55 21.53 -16.53
N PRO A 82 0.67 21.30 -17.85
CA PRO A 82 -0.24 21.86 -18.85
C PRO A 82 -1.58 21.11 -18.89
N TYR A 83 -2.23 20.96 -17.73
CA TYR A 83 -3.52 20.30 -17.57
C TYR A 83 -4.41 21.14 -16.67
N ASN A 84 -5.72 21.08 -16.92
CA ASN A 84 -6.68 21.64 -15.98
C ASN A 84 -6.67 20.83 -14.66
N TYR A 85 -7.34 21.38 -13.65
CA TYR A 85 -7.34 20.81 -12.30
C TYR A 85 -7.87 19.35 -12.26
N GLN A 86 -8.91 19.04 -13.04
CA GLN A 86 -9.48 17.69 -13.10
C GLN A 86 -8.52 16.71 -13.79
N ASP A 87 -7.91 17.10 -14.90
CA ASP A 87 -6.98 16.27 -15.65
C ASP A 87 -5.70 15.96 -14.86
N VAL A 88 -5.18 16.94 -14.10
CA VAL A 88 -4.01 16.71 -13.23
C VAL A 88 -4.25 15.60 -12.21
N ILE A 89 -5.50 15.43 -11.73
CA ILE A 89 -5.86 14.39 -10.78
C ILE A 89 -5.93 13.03 -11.46
N VAL A 90 -6.56 12.93 -12.63
CA VAL A 90 -6.84 11.62 -13.27
C VAL A 90 -5.67 11.06 -14.09
N ARG A 91 -4.73 11.91 -14.51
CA ARG A 91 -3.61 11.51 -15.39
C ARG A 91 -2.44 10.95 -14.57
N GLY A 92 -1.88 9.84 -15.05
CA GLY A 92 -0.68 9.23 -14.45
C GLY A 92 0.53 10.17 -14.50
N ASN A 93 1.43 10.04 -13.52
CA ASN A 93 2.60 10.94 -13.38
C ASN A 93 3.48 10.97 -14.63
N ALA A 94 3.74 9.81 -15.26
CA ALA A 94 4.54 9.73 -16.47
C ALA A 94 3.91 10.52 -17.65
N THR A 95 2.59 10.45 -17.80
CA THR A 95 1.86 11.27 -18.79
C THR A 95 2.01 12.76 -18.50
N ARG A 96 1.95 13.14 -17.21
CA ARG A 96 2.09 14.53 -16.78
C ARG A 96 3.50 15.08 -17.01
N ILE A 97 4.51 14.27 -16.72
CA ILE A 97 5.91 14.56 -17.05
C ILE A 97 6.07 14.74 -18.56
N ASN A 98 5.58 13.80 -19.38
CA ASN A 98 5.64 13.88 -20.84
C ASN A 98 5.10 15.22 -21.37
N ALA A 99 3.97 15.68 -20.82
CA ALA A 99 3.34 16.91 -21.27
C ALA A 99 4.20 18.16 -21.01
N LEU A 100 5.05 18.16 -19.97
CA LEU A 100 6.03 19.24 -19.75
C LEU A 100 7.08 19.27 -20.85
N PHE A 101 7.62 18.12 -21.25
CA PHE A 101 8.54 18.03 -22.38
C PHE A 101 7.88 18.57 -23.64
N LEU A 102 6.70 18.06 -23.99
CA LEU A 102 5.98 18.49 -25.19
C LEU A 102 5.74 20.00 -25.19
N ARG A 103 5.25 20.57 -24.08
CA ARG A 103 5.04 22.01 -23.94
C ARG A 103 6.29 22.80 -24.26
N GLU A 104 7.41 22.39 -23.69
CA GLU A 104 8.66 23.13 -23.76
C GLU A 104 9.36 22.95 -25.12
N TYR A 105 9.35 21.75 -25.69
CA TYR A 105 9.80 21.49 -27.07
C TYR A 105 8.99 22.32 -28.08
N PHE A 106 7.66 22.36 -27.93
CA PHE A 106 6.82 23.23 -28.77
C PHE A 106 7.15 24.71 -28.56
N ARG A 107 7.34 25.16 -27.31
CA ARG A 107 7.70 26.55 -27.00
C ARG A 107 9.01 26.96 -27.67
N GLN A 108 9.99 26.06 -27.70
CA GLN A 108 11.29 26.26 -28.34
C GLN A 108 11.29 25.96 -29.84
N ARG A 109 10.14 25.55 -30.41
CA ARG A 109 10.00 25.15 -31.83
C ARG A 109 10.94 24.02 -32.24
N HIS A 110 11.20 23.11 -31.32
CA HIS A 110 12.02 21.92 -31.53
C HIS A 110 11.16 20.72 -31.95
N SER A 111 11.72 19.82 -32.76
CA SER A 111 11.06 18.56 -33.13
C SER A 111 10.92 17.63 -31.93
N ILE A 112 9.80 16.91 -31.87
CA ILE A 112 9.54 15.88 -30.85
C ILE A 112 9.98 14.52 -31.42
N PRO A 113 10.71 13.70 -30.64
CA PRO A 113 11.11 12.37 -31.08
C PRO A 113 9.90 11.44 -31.26
N GLU A 114 10.08 10.42 -32.10
CA GLU A 114 9.13 9.32 -32.19
C GLU A 114 9.05 8.54 -30.88
N LEU A 115 7.95 7.80 -30.68
CA LEU A 115 7.81 6.96 -29.49
C LEU A 115 8.88 5.85 -29.50
N PRO A 116 9.56 5.60 -28.37
CA PRO A 116 10.58 4.58 -28.29
C PRO A 116 9.97 3.18 -28.39
N MET A 117 10.74 2.24 -28.94
CA MET A 117 10.38 0.83 -28.92
C MET A 117 10.45 0.30 -27.47
N PRO A 118 9.38 -0.30 -26.92
CA PRO A 118 9.41 -0.86 -25.57
C PRO A 118 10.43 -1.98 -25.45
N ARG A 119 11.23 -1.95 -24.38
CA ARG A 119 12.20 -3.00 -24.03
C ARG A 119 12.01 -3.47 -22.60
N ALA A 120 12.27 -4.74 -22.34
CA ALA A 120 12.33 -5.25 -20.99
C ALA A 120 13.65 -4.82 -20.34
N PHE A 121 13.60 -4.46 -19.06
CA PHE A 121 14.77 -4.20 -18.22
C PHE A 121 14.50 -4.74 -16.81
N GLU A 122 15.56 -5.03 -16.08
CA GLU A 122 15.46 -5.52 -14.71
C GLU A 122 15.09 -4.38 -13.74
N GLY A 123 14.17 -4.66 -12.81
CA GLY A 123 13.69 -3.68 -11.83
C GLY A 123 14.65 -3.42 -10.66
N GLY A 124 14.12 -2.81 -9.60
CA GLY A 124 14.87 -2.58 -8.36
C GLY A 124 15.24 -3.86 -7.63
N TYR A 125 16.20 -3.77 -6.70
CA TYR A 125 16.64 -4.92 -5.94
C TYR A 125 15.61 -5.27 -4.86
N THR A 126 15.29 -6.55 -4.72
CA THR A 126 14.51 -7.03 -3.58
C THR A 126 14.98 -8.43 -3.27
N ASP A 127 15.34 -8.67 -2.02
CA ASP A 127 15.91 -9.94 -1.60
C ASP A 127 15.66 -10.17 -0.12
N ILE A 128 15.64 -11.43 0.27
CA ILE A 128 15.47 -11.85 1.66
C ILE A 128 16.70 -12.66 2.07
N PHE A 129 17.30 -12.27 3.19
CA PHE A 129 18.51 -12.91 3.72
C PHE A 129 18.22 -13.71 4.99
N PHE A 130 17.09 -13.42 5.64
CA PHE A 130 16.63 -14.08 6.85
C PHE A 130 15.11 -14.23 6.85
N THR A 131 14.63 -15.46 7.07
CA THR A 131 13.21 -15.73 7.30
C THR A 131 12.97 -16.07 8.77
N GLY A 132 12.03 -15.36 9.41
CA GLY A 132 11.69 -15.53 10.82
C GLY A 132 11.55 -14.20 11.56
N VAL A 133 11.67 -14.25 12.90
CA VAL A 133 11.63 -13.07 13.76
C VAL A 133 13.04 -12.59 14.08
N ALA A 134 13.39 -11.40 13.62
CA ALA A 134 14.60 -10.67 14.03
C ALA A 134 14.23 -9.63 15.10
N ARG A 135 15.12 -9.41 16.08
CA ARG A 135 14.92 -8.42 17.16
C ARG A 135 15.88 -7.26 16.99
N ASN A 136 15.49 -6.07 17.48
CA ASN A 136 16.26 -4.83 17.35
C ASN A 136 16.63 -4.56 15.87
N VAL A 137 15.61 -4.40 15.03
CA VAL A 137 15.82 -4.20 13.58
C VAL A 137 15.89 -2.72 13.28
N TRP A 138 16.93 -2.30 12.59
CA TRP A 138 17.11 -0.96 12.06
C TRP A 138 16.80 -0.96 10.57
N HIS A 139 16.37 0.21 10.10
CA HIS A 139 16.15 0.45 8.68
C HIS A 139 17.06 1.58 8.22
N CYS A 140 17.71 1.38 7.08
CA CYS A 140 18.34 2.47 6.36
C CYS A 140 17.76 2.62 4.95
N ASP A 141 17.53 3.86 4.54
CA ASP A 141 16.98 4.24 3.24
C ASP A 141 18.00 5.08 2.46
N VAL A 142 18.12 4.84 1.16
CA VAL A 142 18.86 5.75 0.29
C VAL A 142 17.91 6.84 -0.21
N ALA A 143 18.17 8.07 0.24
CA ALA A 143 17.28 9.20 0.01
C ALA A 143 17.07 9.46 -1.49
N SER A 144 15.89 9.08 -1.98
CA SER A 144 15.53 9.23 -3.40
C SER A 144 16.53 8.56 -4.34
N LEU A 145 16.87 7.29 -4.05
CA LEU A 145 17.85 6.46 -4.77
C LEU A 145 17.91 6.74 -6.28
N TYR A 146 16.82 6.50 -7.02
CA TYR A 146 16.83 6.66 -8.48
C TYR A 146 17.01 8.10 -8.95
N PRO A 147 16.25 9.11 -8.46
CA PRO A 147 16.55 10.51 -8.74
C PRO A 147 18.01 10.90 -8.45
N SER A 148 18.59 10.42 -7.35
CA SER A 148 19.96 10.73 -6.96
C SER A 148 20.97 10.08 -7.91
N ILE A 149 20.77 8.82 -8.30
CA ILE A 149 21.56 8.14 -9.35
C ILE A 149 21.47 8.87 -10.68
N MET A 150 20.27 9.27 -11.10
CA MET A 150 20.07 10.00 -12.34
C MET A 150 20.86 11.30 -12.39
N LEU A 151 20.81 12.09 -11.32
CA LEU A 151 21.51 13.37 -11.22
C LEU A 151 23.02 13.18 -11.09
N GLN A 152 23.47 12.17 -10.35
CA GLN A 152 24.89 11.97 -10.05
C GLN A 152 25.66 11.35 -11.22
N PHE A 153 25.01 10.48 -12.01
CA PHE A 153 25.63 9.73 -13.10
C PHE A 153 25.08 10.12 -14.47
N ASP A 154 24.43 11.29 -14.57
CA ASP A 154 23.82 11.84 -15.79
C ASP A 154 22.99 10.80 -16.58
N CYS A 155 22.22 9.98 -15.87
CA CYS A 155 21.36 8.96 -16.49
C CYS A 155 20.04 9.58 -16.95
N PHE A 156 20.10 10.32 -18.06
CA PHE A 156 18.98 11.04 -18.67
C PHE A 156 18.62 10.44 -20.04
N PRO A 157 17.40 10.70 -20.55
CA PRO A 157 17.00 10.18 -21.85
C PRO A 157 17.81 10.85 -22.96
N ALA A 158 18.41 10.04 -23.84
CA ALA A 158 19.29 10.55 -24.90
C ALA A 158 18.55 11.41 -25.93
N SER A 159 17.25 11.21 -26.10
CA SER A 159 16.40 11.98 -27.02
C SER A 159 16.01 13.36 -26.49
N ASP A 160 16.30 13.66 -25.22
CA ASP A 160 16.07 14.98 -24.63
C ASP A 160 17.25 15.94 -24.90
N GLU A 161 17.38 16.36 -26.16
CA GLU A 161 18.35 17.35 -26.62
C GLU A 161 18.29 18.68 -25.86
N LEU A 162 17.13 19.08 -25.34
CA LEU A 162 16.95 20.32 -24.57
C LEU A 162 17.28 20.16 -23.07
N GLN A 163 17.64 18.95 -22.63
CA GLN A 163 18.00 18.62 -21.24
C GLN A 163 16.90 19.00 -20.22
N ILE A 164 15.64 18.99 -20.66
CA ILE A 164 14.48 19.30 -19.82
C ILE A 164 14.39 18.33 -18.64
N PHE A 165 14.68 17.05 -18.86
CA PHE A 165 14.67 16.02 -17.83
C PHE A 165 15.58 16.40 -16.67
N ARG A 166 16.84 16.77 -16.99
CA ARG A 166 17.85 17.18 -16.01
C ARG A 166 17.42 18.43 -15.25
N HIS A 167 16.97 19.45 -15.95
CA HIS A 167 16.52 20.71 -15.34
C HIS A 167 15.33 20.48 -14.42
N LEU A 168 14.27 19.81 -14.90
CA LEU A 168 13.08 19.53 -14.10
C LEU A 168 13.41 18.67 -12.88
N LEU A 169 14.21 17.62 -13.03
CA LEU A 169 14.56 16.76 -11.90
C LEU A 169 15.35 17.51 -10.83
N THR A 170 16.26 18.39 -11.25
CA THR A 170 17.05 19.26 -10.36
C THR A 170 16.15 20.28 -9.64
N ASP A 171 15.30 20.99 -10.38
CA ASP A 171 14.42 22.02 -9.83
C ASP A 171 13.40 21.43 -8.85
N LEU A 172 12.79 20.29 -9.18
CA LEU A 172 11.84 19.61 -8.32
C LEU A 172 12.50 19.07 -7.05
N ARG A 173 13.75 18.58 -7.15
CA ARG A 173 14.54 18.17 -5.97
C ARG A 173 14.79 19.36 -5.06
N ASN A 174 15.26 20.48 -5.60
CA ASN A 174 15.54 21.69 -4.83
C ASN A 174 14.27 22.25 -4.18
N PHE A 175 13.17 22.30 -4.94
CA PHE A 175 11.87 22.73 -4.42
C PHE A 175 11.40 21.85 -3.25
N ARG A 176 11.56 20.52 -3.37
CA ARG A 176 11.21 19.59 -2.29
C ARG A 176 12.08 19.80 -1.05
N LEU A 177 13.39 20.00 -1.22
CA LEU A 177 14.31 20.26 -0.11
C LEU A 177 13.96 21.56 0.63
N ASP A 178 13.66 22.62 -0.10
CA ASP A 178 13.18 23.89 0.46
C ASP A 178 11.85 23.71 1.21
N ALA A 179 10.88 23.00 0.62
CA ALA A 179 9.61 22.69 1.28
C ALA A 179 9.81 21.87 2.57
N LYS A 180 10.71 20.88 2.57
CA LYS A 180 11.06 20.06 3.75
C LYS A 180 11.72 20.91 4.84
N ALA A 181 12.62 21.83 4.47
CA ALA A 181 13.26 22.74 5.41
C ALA A 181 12.25 23.71 6.03
N LYS A 182 11.39 24.33 5.22
CA LYS A 182 10.30 25.19 5.70
C LYS A 182 9.34 24.45 6.61
N MET A 183 8.98 23.21 6.26
CA MET A 183 8.12 22.36 7.09
C MET A 183 8.70 22.12 8.48
N ARG A 184 10.01 21.83 8.57
CA ARG A 184 10.70 21.60 9.85
C ARG A 184 10.77 22.86 10.72
N ALA A 185 10.87 24.04 10.10
CA ALA A 185 10.92 25.31 10.81
C ALA A 185 9.54 25.85 11.20
N GLU A 186 8.48 25.40 10.50
CA GLU A 186 7.11 25.89 10.69
C GLU A 186 6.50 25.39 12.01
N GLN A 187 5.87 26.33 12.73
CA GLN A 187 5.23 26.09 14.02
C GLN A 187 3.71 26.05 13.92
N ASP A 188 3.14 26.70 12.91
CA ASP A 188 1.70 26.64 12.67
C ASP A 188 1.30 25.26 12.13
N PRO A 189 0.47 24.48 12.84
CA PRO A 189 0.14 23.11 12.43
C PRO A 189 -0.53 23.02 11.06
N ALA A 190 -1.35 24.00 10.69
CA ALA A 190 -2.03 23.99 9.39
C ALA A 190 -1.04 24.20 8.23
N ARG A 191 -0.12 25.16 8.37
CA ARG A 191 0.95 25.39 7.39
C ARG A 191 1.95 24.25 7.35
N GLN A 192 2.30 23.69 8.50
CA GLN A 192 3.19 22.53 8.57
C GLN A 192 2.58 21.34 7.82
N HIS A 193 1.29 21.05 8.02
CA HIS A 193 0.56 20.02 7.26
C HIS A 193 0.53 20.32 5.76
N HIS A 194 0.32 21.58 5.36
CA HIS A 194 0.35 21.98 3.96
C HIS A 194 1.73 21.72 3.33
N LEU A 195 2.81 22.14 4.00
CA LEU A 195 4.19 21.92 3.54
C LEU A 195 4.55 20.42 3.51
N HIS A 196 4.02 19.64 4.46
CA HIS A 196 4.15 18.19 4.46
C HIS A 196 3.46 17.55 3.25
N ALA A 197 2.22 17.95 2.94
CA ALA A 197 1.51 17.48 1.75
C ALA A 197 2.25 17.87 0.46
N LEU A 198 2.83 19.08 0.44
CA LEU A 198 3.60 19.60 -0.67
C LEU A 198 4.87 18.76 -0.92
N GLN A 199 5.74 18.62 0.08
CA GLN A 199 6.98 17.85 -0.06
C GLN A 199 6.71 16.38 -0.44
N ASN A 200 5.64 15.78 0.09
CA ASN A 200 5.28 14.39 -0.22
C ASN A 200 4.81 14.25 -1.67
N THR A 201 4.04 15.21 -2.17
CA THR A 201 3.61 15.26 -3.57
C THR A 201 4.80 15.32 -4.51
N PHE A 202 5.80 16.15 -4.20
CA PHE A 202 7.03 16.23 -4.98
C PHE A 202 7.94 15.02 -4.81
N LYS A 203 7.94 14.34 -3.65
CA LYS A 203 8.60 13.03 -3.48
C LYS A 203 8.05 12.03 -4.49
N ILE A 204 6.72 11.92 -4.58
CA ILE A 204 6.04 11.03 -5.53
C ILE A 204 6.38 11.40 -6.98
N LEU A 205 6.36 12.70 -7.30
CA LEU A 205 6.67 13.17 -8.65
C LEU A 205 8.14 12.89 -9.04
N LEU A 206 9.10 13.15 -8.15
CA LEU A 206 10.52 12.83 -8.36
C LEU A 206 10.74 11.35 -8.65
N ASN A 207 10.16 10.47 -7.84
CA ASN A 207 10.23 9.02 -8.05
C ASN A 207 9.58 8.59 -9.38
N SER A 208 8.69 9.41 -9.94
CA SER A 208 8.04 9.14 -11.22
C SER A 208 8.90 9.48 -12.44
N PHE A 209 10.00 10.23 -12.31
CA PHE A 209 10.95 10.45 -13.42
C PHE A 209 11.64 9.15 -13.84
N TYR A 210 11.97 8.28 -12.87
CA TYR A 210 12.36 6.90 -13.15
C TYR A 210 11.27 6.13 -13.89
N GLY A 211 10.03 6.18 -13.38
CA GLY A 211 8.90 5.54 -14.05
C GLY A 211 8.65 6.06 -15.47
N TYR A 212 8.99 7.33 -15.75
CA TYR A 212 8.88 7.93 -17.07
C TYR A 212 9.89 7.35 -18.07
N LEU A 213 11.12 7.03 -17.66
CA LEU A 213 12.10 6.39 -18.56
C LEU A 213 11.60 5.04 -19.10
N GLY A 214 10.84 4.29 -18.32
CA GLY A 214 10.21 3.03 -18.74
C GLY A 214 8.82 3.17 -19.38
N PHE A 215 8.33 4.39 -19.64
CA PHE A 215 6.97 4.63 -20.09
C PHE A 215 6.85 4.65 -21.62
N ALA A 216 6.42 3.55 -22.22
CA ALA A 216 6.31 3.37 -23.68
C ALA A 216 5.51 4.45 -24.44
N GLN A 217 4.60 5.17 -23.78
CA GLN A 217 3.80 6.24 -24.40
C GLN A 217 4.43 7.63 -24.18
N GLY A 218 5.62 7.70 -23.58
CA GLY A 218 6.40 8.92 -23.44
C GLY A 218 7.36 9.08 -24.62
N HIS A 219 7.35 10.24 -25.26
CA HIS A 219 8.23 10.53 -26.40
C HIS A 219 9.71 10.52 -26.01
N PHE A 220 10.02 10.92 -24.77
CA PHE A 220 11.36 10.98 -24.22
C PHE A 220 11.64 9.84 -23.23
N ALA A 221 10.87 8.75 -23.29
CA ALA A 221 11.20 7.55 -22.53
C ALA A 221 12.47 6.90 -23.11
N ASP A 222 13.26 6.28 -22.24
CA ASP A 222 14.54 5.67 -22.57
C ASP A 222 14.73 4.43 -21.67
N PHE A 223 14.37 3.27 -22.22
CA PHE A 223 14.42 1.99 -21.51
C PHE A 223 15.84 1.57 -21.17
N ASP A 224 16.83 1.98 -21.96
CA ASP A 224 18.24 1.68 -21.71
C ASP A 224 18.73 2.54 -20.54
N ALA A 225 18.33 3.82 -20.46
CA ALA A 225 18.57 4.67 -19.30
C ALA A 225 17.87 4.13 -18.04
N ALA A 226 16.62 3.65 -18.16
CA ALA A 226 15.93 3.00 -17.04
C ALA A 226 16.70 1.78 -16.51
N GLY A 227 17.20 0.94 -17.41
CA GLY A 227 18.01 -0.23 -17.05
C GLY A 227 19.35 0.13 -16.41
N ARG A 228 20.02 1.20 -16.89
CA ARG A 228 21.26 1.70 -16.26
C ARG A 228 21.00 2.17 -14.83
N VAL A 229 19.93 2.93 -14.61
CA VAL A 229 19.56 3.43 -13.27
C VAL A 229 19.28 2.29 -12.30
N THR A 230 18.54 1.26 -12.72
CA THR A 230 18.28 0.12 -11.84
C THR A 230 19.52 -0.71 -11.59
N GLN A 231 20.39 -0.92 -12.59
CA GLN A 231 21.66 -1.61 -12.41
C GLN A 231 22.52 -0.91 -11.36
N MET A 232 22.73 0.40 -11.50
CA MET A 232 23.47 1.20 -10.51
C MET A 232 22.83 1.14 -9.11
N GLY A 233 21.50 1.14 -9.04
CA GLY A 233 20.78 0.99 -7.78
C GLY A 233 21.02 -0.37 -7.12
N ARG A 234 20.96 -1.47 -7.90
CA ARG A 234 21.26 -2.83 -7.40
C ARG A 234 22.71 -2.92 -6.91
N ASP A 235 23.66 -2.40 -7.68
CA ASP A 235 25.09 -2.45 -7.33
C ASP A 235 25.39 -1.66 -6.05
N LEU A 236 24.75 -0.49 -5.88
CA LEU A 236 24.89 0.33 -4.68
C LEU A 236 24.34 -0.39 -3.44
N LEU A 237 23.14 -0.98 -3.53
CA LEU A 237 22.54 -1.71 -2.42
C LEU A 237 23.36 -2.96 -2.07
N LYS A 238 23.89 -3.70 -3.05
CA LYS A 238 24.80 -4.82 -2.81
C LYS A 238 26.05 -4.36 -2.06
N LYS A 239 26.66 -3.24 -2.47
CA LYS A 239 27.81 -2.66 -1.75
C LYS A 239 27.46 -2.32 -0.30
N MET A 240 26.29 -1.73 -0.05
CA MET A 240 25.83 -1.43 1.32
C MET A 240 25.62 -2.70 2.15
N ILE A 241 25.02 -3.74 1.56
CA ILE A 241 24.77 -5.03 2.22
C ILE A 241 26.10 -5.72 2.58
N GLU A 242 27.06 -5.76 1.66
CA GLU A 242 28.40 -6.29 1.90
C GLU A 242 29.11 -5.53 3.02
N TRP A 243 29.04 -4.21 3.00
CA TRP A 243 29.63 -3.37 4.03
C TRP A 243 28.99 -3.59 5.41
N LEU A 244 27.66 -3.62 5.48
CA LEU A 244 26.91 -3.86 6.72
C LEU A 244 27.30 -5.21 7.33
N ASN A 245 27.28 -6.28 6.53
CA ASN A 245 27.67 -7.61 6.98
C ASN A 245 29.13 -7.66 7.45
N ALA A 246 30.05 -6.99 6.74
CA ALA A 246 31.46 -6.90 7.13
C ALA A 246 31.70 -6.16 8.46
N HIS A 247 30.77 -5.27 8.85
CA HIS A 247 30.82 -4.52 10.11
C HIS A 247 29.95 -5.15 11.21
N GLY A 248 29.56 -6.42 11.05
CA GLY A 248 28.87 -7.19 12.08
C GLY A 248 27.37 -6.91 12.19
N ALA A 249 26.78 -6.17 11.25
CA ALA A 249 25.33 -6.15 11.10
C ALA A 249 24.84 -7.44 10.45
N GLN A 250 23.62 -7.86 10.78
CA GLN A 250 22.93 -8.96 10.10
C GLN A 250 21.85 -8.38 9.21
N VAL A 251 22.08 -8.37 7.89
CA VAL A 251 21.04 -7.95 6.93
C VAL A 251 19.90 -8.97 6.92
N ILE A 252 18.66 -8.47 6.96
CA ILE A 252 17.44 -9.28 7.02
C ILE A 252 16.73 -9.30 5.66
N GLU A 253 16.47 -8.13 5.09
CA GLU A 253 15.72 -7.96 3.85
C GLU A 253 16.11 -6.64 3.18
N VAL A 254 16.08 -6.61 1.85
CA VAL A 254 16.19 -5.38 1.04
C VAL A 254 14.90 -5.20 0.24
N ASP A 255 14.34 -4.00 0.25
CA ASP A 255 13.15 -3.63 -0.52
C ASP A 255 13.38 -2.33 -1.29
N THR A 256 13.84 -2.48 -2.54
CA THR A 256 14.00 -1.44 -3.56
C THR A 256 15.05 -0.37 -3.25
N ASP A 257 14.89 0.40 -2.19
CA ASP A 257 15.73 1.51 -1.74
C ASP A 257 16.08 1.46 -0.24
N GLY A 258 15.41 0.56 0.52
CA GLY A 258 15.64 0.35 1.95
C GLY A 258 16.24 -1.00 2.30
N ILE A 259 17.05 -1.04 3.34
CA ILE A 259 17.66 -2.25 3.91
C ILE A 259 17.26 -2.37 5.38
N TYR A 260 16.69 -3.52 5.74
CA TYR A 260 16.42 -3.90 7.12
C TYR A 260 17.55 -4.78 7.63
N PHE A 261 18.09 -4.45 8.80
CA PHE A 261 19.21 -5.19 9.39
C PHE A 261 19.17 -5.15 10.91
N VAL A 262 19.75 -6.14 11.57
CA VAL A 262 20.07 -6.08 13.00
C VAL A 262 21.45 -5.42 13.11
N PRO A 263 21.61 -4.34 13.89
CA PRO A 263 22.89 -3.66 14.03
C PRO A 263 23.88 -4.50 14.86
N PRO A 264 25.19 -4.25 14.74
CA PRO A 264 26.19 -4.83 15.64
C PRO A 264 25.94 -4.40 17.10
N GLU A 265 26.38 -5.22 18.05
CA GLU A 265 26.23 -4.92 19.48
C GLU A 265 26.95 -3.63 19.88
N ASN A 266 26.29 -2.80 20.70
CA ASN A 266 26.84 -1.56 21.28
C ASN A 266 27.29 -0.47 20.27
N ILE A 267 26.73 -0.45 19.06
CA ILE A 267 27.04 0.59 18.07
C ILE A 267 26.15 1.84 18.25
N ASP A 268 26.73 3.03 18.07
CA ASP A 268 25.95 4.27 17.94
C ASP A 268 25.42 4.41 16.51
N ILE A 269 24.15 4.81 16.39
CA ILE A 269 23.48 4.99 15.10
C ILE A 269 24.19 6.03 14.22
N ASN A 270 24.68 7.13 14.80
CA ASN A 270 25.30 8.21 14.05
C ASN A 270 26.67 7.77 13.51
N ASP A 271 27.41 7.00 14.30
CA ASP A 271 28.71 6.46 13.88
C ASP A 271 28.54 5.47 12.72
N LEU A 272 27.61 4.51 12.85
CA LEU A 272 27.32 3.55 11.78
C LEU A 272 26.85 4.24 10.49
N GLN A 273 25.91 5.20 10.60
CA GLN A 273 25.43 5.95 9.44
C GLN A 273 26.55 6.75 8.78
N LYS A 274 27.37 7.44 9.58
CA LYS A 274 28.49 8.25 9.07
C LYS A 274 29.52 7.40 8.36
N ASP A 275 29.82 6.21 8.87
CA ASP A 275 30.78 5.30 8.25
C ASP A 275 30.22 4.66 6.98
N LEU A 276 28.94 4.25 6.98
CA LEU A 276 28.27 3.78 5.77
C LEU A 276 28.20 4.86 4.68
N ALA A 277 27.92 6.11 5.06
CA ALA A 277 27.85 7.24 4.12
C ALA A 277 29.18 7.51 3.42
N LYS A 278 30.34 7.20 4.04
CA LYS A 278 31.66 7.35 3.40
C LYS A 278 31.88 6.36 2.25
N GLU A 279 31.17 5.23 2.25
CA GLU A 279 31.26 4.26 1.18
C GLU A 279 30.41 4.62 -0.04
N LEU A 280 29.49 5.57 0.11
CA LEU A 280 28.60 5.96 -0.96
C LEU A 280 29.24 7.05 -1.84
N PRO A 281 28.95 7.03 -3.15
CA PRO A 281 29.36 8.12 -4.04
C PRO A 281 28.82 9.46 -3.54
N ALA A 282 29.57 10.53 -3.77
CA ALA A 282 29.09 11.89 -3.51
C ALA A 282 27.72 12.11 -4.18
N GLY A 283 26.79 12.77 -3.48
CA GLY A 283 25.43 13.01 -3.98
C GLY A 283 24.44 11.86 -3.77
N ILE A 284 24.88 10.72 -3.21
CA ILE A 284 24.00 9.66 -2.73
C ILE A 284 24.01 9.67 -1.19
N ASP A 285 22.87 10.03 -0.61
CA ASP A 285 22.71 10.14 0.84
C ASP A 285 21.98 8.91 1.40
N VAL A 286 22.50 8.36 2.50
CA VAL A 286 21.85 7.30 3.29
C VAL A 286 21.44 7.85 4.65
N GLU A 287 20.23 7.50 5.09
CA GLU A 287 19.71 7.81 6.41
C GLU A 287 19.34 6.50 7.12
N ILE A 288 19.75 6.33 8.38
CA ILE A 288 19.18 5.30 9.26
C ILE A 288 18.00 5.98 9.98
N ASP A 289 16.78 5.71 9.53
CA ASP A 289 15.61 6.53 9.83
C ASP A 289 14.59 5.86 10.78
N GLU A 290 14.57 4.53 10.86
CA GLU A 290 13.63 3.80 11.71
C GLU A 290 14.31 2.68 12.55
N GLN A 291 13.76 2.46 13.74
CA GLN A 291 14.17 1.39 14.66
C GLN A 291 12.93 0.65 15.18
N PHE A 292 12.98 -0.68 15.11
CA PHE A 292 11.89 -1.58 15.45
C PHE A 292 12.33 -2.58 16.53
N ASP A 293 11.44 -2.88 17.47
CA ASP A 293 11.69 -3.88 18.51
C ASP A 293 11.87 -5.27 17.91
N ALA A 294 11.10 -5.57 16.85
CA ALA A 294 11.18 -6.80 16.10
C ALA A 294 10.65 -6.65 14.67
N MET A 295 11.10 -7.53 13.80
CA MET A 295 10.58 -7.71 12.45
C MET A 295 10.30 -9.20 12.23
N LEU A 296 9.13 -9.52 11.70
CA LEU A 296 8.85 -10.82 11.10
C LEU A 296 9.06 -10.70 9.58
N SER A 297 10.15 -11.28 9.06
CA SER A 297 10.32 -11.42 7.61
C SER A 297 9.84 -12.80 7.17
N TYR A 298 8.99 -12.84 6.14
CA TYR A 298 8.34 -14.08 5.67
C TYR A 298 8.69 -14.42 4.23
N LYS A 299 8.60 -13.43 3.33
CA LYS A 299 8.99 -13.51 1.92
C LYS A 299 9.35 -12.10 1.46
N ALA A 300 10.14 -11.96 0.40
CA ALA A 300 10.40 -10.67 -0.23
C ALA A 300 9.12 -9.81 -0.36
N LYS A 301 9.18 -8.57 0.15
CA LYS A 301 8.07 -7.60 0.24
C LYS A 301 6.90 -7.99 1.14
N ASN A 302 7.06 -9.01 1.98
CA ASN A 302 6.03 -9.52 2.89
C ASN A 302 6.62 -9.72 4.29
N TYR A 303 6.52 -8.66 5.09
CA TYR A 303 7.07 -8.59 6.44
C TYR A 303 6.14 -7.80 7.37
N ALA A 304 6.34 -7.96 8.67
CA ALA A 304 5.69 -7.15 9.69
C ALA A 304 6.74 -6.54 10.62
N LEU A 305 6.50 -5.31 11.05
CA LEU A 305 7.38 -4.55 11.93
C LEU A 305 6.66 -4.28 13.25
N LEU A 306 7.35 -4.46 14.37
CA LEU A 306 6.88 -4.07 15.70
C LEU A 306 7.58 -2.77 16.10
N THR A 307 6.82 -1.69 16.20
CA THR A 307 7.36 -0.40 16.66
C THR A 307 7.64 -0.44 18.16
N LYS A 308 8.47 0.51 18.64
CA LYS A 308 8.78 0.67 20.08
C LYS A 308 7.54 0.96 20.93
N ASP A 309 6.50 1.55 20.32
CA ASP A 309 5.21 1.82 20.95
C ASP A 309 4.28 0.59 20.97
N GLY A 310 4.73 -0.54 20.41
CA GLY A 310 3.98 -1.80 20.38
C GLY A 310 2.96 -1.89 19.25
N GLU A 311 3.01 -1.00 18.25
CA GLU A 311 2.17 -1.08 17.05
C GLU A 311 2.76 -2.06 16.03
N VAL A 312 1.88 -2.72 15.26
CA VAL A 312 2.28 -3.65 14.22
C VAL A 312 2.03 -3.05 12.84
N VAL A 313 3.11 -2.87 12.08
CA VAL A 313 3.04 -2.39 10.70
C VAL A 313 3.26 -3.55 9.75
N ILE A 314 2.20 -3.99 9.06
CA ILE A 314 2.27 -5.08 8.08
C ILE A 314 2.50 -4.51 6.68
N LYS A 315 3.55 -5.00 6.01
CA LYS A 315 3.87 -4.73 4.60
C LYS A 315 3.68 -6.01 3.78
N GLY A 316 3.21 -5.84 2.54
CA GLY A 316 2.99 -6.96 1.62
C GLY A 316 1.59 -7.55 1.59
N GLY A 317 1.20 -8.05 0.43
CA GLY A 317 -0.14 -8.60 0.19
C GLY A 317 -0.38 -9.97 0.81
N ALA A 318 0.68 -10.76 1.09
CA ALA A 318 0.53 -12.09 1.67
C ALA A 318 0.10 -12.05 3.15
N LEU A 319 0.52 -11.00 3.87
CA LEU A 319 0.21 -10.76 5.27
C LEU A 319 -0.95 -9.76 5.47
N LYS A 320 -1.18 -8.84 4.52
CA LYS A 320 -2.27 -7.85 4.55
C LYS A 320 -3.25 -8.02 3.39
N SER A 321 -3.74 -9.25 3.18
CA SER A 321 -4.66 -9.53 2.07
C SER A 321 -6.03 -8.89 2.30
N ARG A 322 -6.45 -8.00 1.38
CA ARG A 322 -7.80 -7.43 1.34
C ARG A 322 -8.89 -8.47 1.09
N GLY A 323 -8.54 -9.65 0.59
CA GLY A 323 -9.47 -10.76 0.35
C GLY A 323 -9.80 -11.57 1.61
N LEU A 324 -9.17 -11.29 2.75
CA LEU A 324 -9.49 -11.91 4.04
C LEU A 324 -10.64 -11.18 4.74
N GLU A 325 -11.52 -11.96 5.34
CA GLU A 325 -12.58 -11.44 6.22
C GLU A 325 -11.99 -10.70 7.43
N LYS A 326 -12.76 -9.77 8.02
CA LYS A 326 -12.24 -8.89 9.09
C LYS A 326 -11.73 -9.68 10.29
N PHE A 327 -12.42 -10.75 10.70
CA PHE A 327 -11.97 -11.60 11.79
C PHE A 327 -10.62 -12.27 11.49
N GLN A 328 -10.38 -12.73 10.25
CA GLN A 328 -9.09 -13.33 9.87
C GLN A 328 -7.97 -12.29 9.88
N ARG A 329 -8.24 -11.06 9.43
CA ARG A 329 -7.26 -9.96 9.49
C ARG A 329 -6.90 -9.61 10.93
N ALA A 330 -7.91 -9.46 11.79
CA ALA A 330 -7.70 -9.17 13.21
C ALA A 330 -6.93 -10.30 13.92
N PHE A 331 -7.27 -11.56 13.62
CA PHE A 331 -6.55 -12.72 14.15
C PHE A 331 -5.08 -12.72 13.69
N LEU A 332 -4.85 -12.54 12.38
CA LEU A 332 -3.52 -12.56 11.79
C LEU A 332 -2.62 -11.48 12.38
N GLU A 333 -3.13 -10.26 12.53
CA GLU A 333 -2.41 -9.15 13.13
C GLU A 333 -2.03 -9.43 14.60
N GLN A 334 -2.98 -9.94 15.40
CA GLN A 334 -2.73 -10.31 16.81
C GLN A 334 -1.76 -11.49 16.94
N MET A 335 -1.90 -12.50 16.09
CA MET A 335 -0.99 -13.65 16.06
C MET A 335 0.43 -13.23 15.70
N ILE A 336 0.60 -12.41 14.65
CA ILE A 336 1.92 -11.87 14.25
C ILE A 336 2.51 -11.03 15.39
N LYS A 337 1.70 -10.21 16.06
CA LYS A 337 2.15 -9.43 17.23
C LYS A 337 2.68 -10.33 18.33
N LEU A 338 1.94 -11.37 18.72
CA LEU A 338 2.36 -12.33 19.75
C LEU A 338 3.67 -13.03 19.39
N ILE A 339 3.81 -13.46 18.12
CA ILE A 339 5.03 -14.10 17.61
C ILE A 339 6.23 -13.15 17.73
N MET A 340 6.10 -11.90 17.29
CA MET A 340 7.18 -10.90 17.39
C MET A 340 7.51 -10.51 18.84
N GLN A 341 6.52 -10.56 19.73
CA GLN A 341 6.73 -10.37 21.17
C GLN A 341 7.39 -11.57 21.86
N GLY A 342 7.59 -12.69 21.15
CA GLY A 342 8.17 -13.91 21.71
C GLY A 342 7.19 -14.67 22.60
N LYS A 343 5.89 -14.58 22.33
CA LYS A 343 4.82 -15.29 23.04
C LYS A 343 4.01 -16.24 22.12
N PRO A 344 4.65 -17.08 21.29
CA PRO A 344 3.95 -17.95 20.35
C PRO A 344 3.03 -18.97 21.04
N GLU A 345 3.32 -19.35 22.28
CA GLU A 345 2.51 -20.27 23.09
C GLU A 345 1.08 -19.76 23.34
N ILE A 346 0.88 -18.44 23.37
CA ILE A 346 -0.43 -17.81 23.60
C ILE A 346 -1.31 -17.84 22.33
N VAL A 347 -0.74 -18.13 21.15
CA VAL A 347 -1.49 -18.19 19.90
C VAL A 347 -2.60 -19.24 19.94
N GLY A 348 -2.39 -20.35 20.67
CA GLY A 348 -3.41 -21.36 20.90
C GLY A 348 -4.62 -20.81 21.66
N ASP A 349 -4.38 -20.05 22.73
CA ASP A 349 -5.42 -19.41 23.53
C ASP A 349 -6.18 -18.34 22.73
N LEU A 350 -5.45 -17.54 21.94
CA LEU A 350 -6.06 -16.57 21.03
C LEU A 350 -7.00 -17.25 20.01
N ARG A 351 -6.56 -18.39 19.45
CA ARG A 351 -7.39 -19.17 18.51
C ARG A 351 -8.65 -19.67 19.21
N ASN A 352 -8.53 -20.20 20.43
CA ASN A 352 -9.65 -20.69 21.21
C ASN A 352 -10.63 -19.56 21.59
N GLU A 353 -10.11 -18.37 21.88
CA GLU A 353 -10.93 -17.18 22.14
C GLU A 353 -11.76 -16.79 20.90
N PHE A 354 -11.11 -16.74 19.73
CA PHE A 354 -11.77 -16.45 18.46
C PHE A 354 -12.82 -17.51 18.13
N GLU A 355 -12.50 -18.79 18.29
CA GLU A 355 -13.47 -19.88 18.11
C GLU A 355 -14.67 -19.71 19.05
N ARG A 356 -14.44 -19.46 20.35
CA ARG A 356 -15.51 -19.25 21.34
C ARG A 356 -16.43 -18.11 20.92
N LYS A 357 -15.87 -16.97 20.50
CA LYS A 357 -16.63 -15.81 20.01
C LYS A 357 -17.48 -16.12 18.78
N ILE A 358 -16.95 -16.92 17.84
CA ILE A 358 -17.67 -17.37 16.65
C ILE A 358 -18.81 -18.34 17.03
N ARG A 359 -18.54 -19.36 17.86
CA ARG A 359 -19.54 -20.35 18.31
C ARG A 359 -20.66 -19.71 19.11
N ASN A 360 -20.32 -18.81 20.02
CA ASN A 360 -21.26 -18.07 20.84
C ASN A 360 -21.97 -16.94 20.07
N ARG A 361 -21.61 -16.72 18.80
CA ARG A 361 -22.21 -15.68 17.95
C ARG A 361 -22.06 -14.27 18.56
N GLU A 362 -20.95 -14.03 19.26
CA GLU A 362 -20.68 -12.74 19.93
C GLU A 362 -20.41 -11.61 18.94
N TRP A 363 -20.01 -11.93 17.70
CA TRP A 363 -19.73 -10.95 16.66
C TRP A 363 -20.91 -10.70 15.73
N LYS A 364 -21.02 -9.45 15.28
CA LYS A 364 -21.90 -9.06 14.18
C LYS A 364 -21.39 -9.61 12.84
N ILE A 365 -22.30 -9.77 11.88
CA ILE A 365 -21.98 -10.38 10.58
C ILE A 365 -20.92 -9.61 9.81
N GLU A 366 -20.77 -8.30 10.02
CA GLU A 366 -19.77 -7.46 9.36
C GLU A 366 -18.33 -7.89 9.66
N THR A 367 -18.14 -8.63 10.76
CA THR A 367 -16.85 -9.18 11.19
C THR A 367 -16.51 -10.47 10.44
N LEU A 368 -17.54 -11.26 10.10
CA LEU A 368 -17.43 -12.57 9.45
C LEU A 368 -17.61 -12.51 7.94
N MET A 369 -18.35 -11.52 7.43
CA MET A 369 -18.64 -11.38 6.02
C MET A 369 -17.38 -11.07 5.21
N LYS A 370 -17.45 -11.43 3.93
CA LYS A 370 -16.44 -11.12 2.94
C LYS A 370 -16.95 -10.05 1.98
N THR A 371 -16.06 -9.15 1.57
CA THR A 371 -16.33 -8.14 0.55
C THR A 371 -15.37 -8.31 -0.62
N ASP A 372 -15.90 -8.65 -1.79
CA ASP A 372 -15.11 -8.81 -3.03
C ASP A 372 -15.46 -7.70 -4.03
N THR A 373 -14.45 -7.21 -4.75
CA THR A 373 -14.62 -6.25 -5.86
C THR A 373 -14.71 -6.98 -7.19
N LEU A 374 -15.77 -6.73 -7.96
CA LEU A 374 -15.95 -7.30 -9.29
C LEU A 374 -14.93 -6.71 -10.27
N GLN A 375 -14.08 -7.55 -10.85
CA GLN A 375 -13.01 -7.12 -11.78
C GLN A 375 -13.45 -7.11 -13.25
N ASP A 376 -14.48 -7.90 -13.55
CA ASP A 376 -15.02 -8.11 -14.90
C ASP A 376 -16.51 -7.80 -14.88
N SER A 377 -17.08 -7.46 -16.04
CA SER A 377 -18.53 -7.40 -16.19
C SER A 377 -19.14 -8.79 -16.00
N LEU A 378 -20.43 -8.83 -15.64
CA LEU A 378 -21.16 -10.08 -15.44
C LEU A 378 -21.19 -10.95 -16.71
N ASP A 379 -21.29 -10.34 -17.89
CA ASP A 379 -21.25 -11.05 -19.18
C ASP A 379 -19.88 -11.67 -19.45
N LYS A 380 -18.80 -10.92 -19.20
CA LYS A 380 -17.43 -11.42 -19.36
C LYS A 380 -17.14 -12.55 -18.37
N TYR A 381 -17.66 -12.45 -17.15
CA TYR A 381 -17.61 -13.55 -16.18
C TYR A 381 -18.33 -14.80 -16.69
N ARG A 382 -19.58 -14.68 -17.17
CA ARG A 382 -20.34 -15.81 -17.74
C ARG A 382 -19.59 -16.48 -18.91
N ALA A 383 -19.03 -15.68 -19.82
CA ALA A 383 -18.24 -16.18 -20.94
C ALA A 383 -16.99 -16.96 -20.46
N LYS A 384 -16.27 -16.45 -19.45
CA LYS A 384 -15.12 -17.15 -18.86
C LYS A 384 -15.49 -18.46 -18.18
N ILE A 385 -16.64 -18.53 -17.50
CA ILE A 385 -17.14 -19.77 -16.88
C ILE A 385 -17.50 -20.79 -17.96
N ALA A 386 -18.22 -20.38 -19.00
CA ALA A 386 -18.59 -21.26 -20.13
C ALA A 386 -17.35 -21.79 -20.86
N GLY A 387 -16.32 -20.95 -21.01
CA GLY A 387 -15.03 -21.32 -21.61
C GLY A 387 -14.06 -22.03 -20.65
N SER A 388 -14.46 -22.39 -19.43
CA SER A 388 -13.59 -22.99 -18.39
C SER A 388 -12.33 -22.18 -18.05
N ALA A 389 -12.31 -20.88 -18.39
CA ALA A 389 -11.20 -19.97 -18.12
C ALA A 389 -11.24 -19.39 -16.69
N ARG A 390 -12.28 -19.71 -15.92
CA ARG A 390 -12.47 -19.23 -14.54
C ARG A 390 -13.38 -20.20 -13.77
N ASN A 391 -13.19 -20.27 -12.44
CA ASN A 391 -14.09 -20.98 -11.53
C ASN A 391 -15.22 -20.08 -11.02
N ARG A 392 -16.34 -20.68 -10.61
CA ARG A 392 -17.47 -19.95 -10.01
C ARG A 392 -17.04 -19.23 -8.73
N ALA A 393 -17.54 -18.01 -8.54
CA ALA A 393 -17.23 -17.16 -7.41
C ALA A 393 -18.51 -16.60 -6.77
N ALA A 394 -18.62 -16.74 -5.45
CA ALA A 394 -19.80 -16.32 -4.67
C ALA A 394 -20.28 -14.91 -4.99
N ALA A 395 -19.37 -13.94 -5.04
CA ALA A 395 -19.68 -12.54 -5.35
C ALA A 395 -20.37 -12.37 -6.71
N TYR A 396 -19.92 -13.10 -7.74
CA TYR A 396 -20.50 -13.01 -9.07
C TYR A 396 -21.84 -13.76 -9.17
N GLU A 397 -21.95 -14.93 -8.54
CA GLU A 397 -23.22 -15.68 -8.51
C GLU A 397 -24.31 -14.88 -7.78
N LEU A 398 -23.98 -14.22 -6.67
CA LEU A 398 -24.90 -13.32 -5.96
C LEU A 398 -25.24 -12.07 -6.78
N ALA A 399 -24.25 -11.47 -7.45
CA ALA A 399 -24.49 -10.33 -8.32
C ALA A 399 -25.49 -10.68 -9.44
N LEU A 400 -25.29 -11.84 -10.08
CA LEU A 400 -26.20 -12.38 -11.10
C LEU A 400 -27.60 -12.65 -10.56
N ALA A 401 -27.71 -13.28 -9.38
CA ALA A 401 -28.98 -13.63 -8.76
C ALA A 401 -29.78 -12.38 -8.32
N SER A 402 -29.11 -11.29 -7.95
CA SER A 402 -29.77 -10.07 -7.47
C SER A 402 -30.57 -9.33 -8.53
N GLY A 403 -30.32 -9.59 -9.82
CA GLY A 403 -30.90 -8.85 -10.94
C GLY A 403 -30.45 -7.38 -11.06
N ARG A 404 -29.53 -6.90 -10.20
CA ARG A 404 -28.97 -5.54 -10.27
C ARG A 404 -27.88 -5.44 -11.34
N ASN A 405 -27.80 -4.27 -11.96
CA ASN A 405 -26.78 -3.98 -12.97
C ASN A 405 -25.44 -3.58 -12.32
N TYR A 406 -24.69 -4.57 -11.85
CA TYR A 406 -23.35 -4.36 -11.31
C TYR A 406 -22.30 -4.13 -12.41
N LYS A 407 -21.36 -3.21 -12.14
CA LYS A 407 -20.25 -2.84 -13.02
C LYS A 407 -18.90 -3.31 -12.46
N PRO A 408 -17.87 -3.45 -13.30
CA PRO A 408 -16.50 -3.60 -12.83
C PRO A 408 -16.13 -2.46 -11.86
N GLY A 409 -15.57 -2.82 -10.71
CA GLY A 409 -15.28 -1.92 -9.60
C GLY A 409 -16.32 -1.97 -8.47
N ASP A 410 -17.53 -2.47 -8.72
CA ASP A 410 -18.54 -2.61 -7.67
C ASP A 410 -18.15 -3.69 -6.65
N GLN A 411 -18.57 -3.48 -5.40
CA GLN A 411 -18.29 -4.39 -4.30
C GLN A 411 -19.52 -5.21 -3.92
N ILE A 412 -19.31 -6.50 -3.65
CA ILE A 412 -20.33 -7.42 -3.14
C ILE A 412 -19.90 -7.90 -1.76
N SER A 413 -20.72 -7.60 -0.75
CA SER A 413 -20.54 -8.10 0.61
C SER A 413 -21.48 -9.28 0.87
N TYR A 414 -20.92 -10.42 1.29
CA TYR A 414 -21.66 -11.66 1.46
C TYR A 414 -21.12 -12.51 2.61
N TYR A 415 -21.93 -13.42 3.11
CA TYR A 415 -21.58 -14.39 4.15
C TYR A 415 -22.02 -15.79 3.73
N ILE A 416 -21.44 -16.82 4.35
CA ILE A 416 -21.81 -18.21 4.10
C ILE A 416 -22.85 -18.66 5.12
N LYS A 417 -24.01 -19.11 4.64
CA LYS A 417 -25.08 -19.65 5.47
C LYS A 417 -24.88 -21.14 5.77
N ALA A 418 -25.42 -21.61 6.89
CA ALA A 418 -25.45 -23.02 7.22
C ALA A 418 -26.36 -23.77 6.24
N THR A 419 -25.91 -24.93 5.76
CA THR A 419 -26.67 -25.77 4.85
C THR A 419 -26.78 -27.19 5.40
N PRO A 420 -27.92 -27.89 5.22
CA PRO A 420 -28.09 -29.27 5.71
C PRO A 420 -27.10 -30.28 5.10
N LYS A 421 -26.60 -29.98 3.90
CA LYS A 421 -25.56 -30.75 3.21
C LYS A 421 -24.37 -29.84 2.93
N LYS A 422 -23.17 -30.41 2.91
CA LYS A 422 -21.95 -29.68 2.53
C LYS A 422 -22.04 -29.32 1.04
N VAL A 423 -22.29 -28.06 0.74
CA VAL A 423 -22.32 -27.51 -0.63
C VAL A 423 -21.14 -26.56 -0.85
N ALA A 424 -20.90 -26.20 -2.11
CA ALA A 424 -19.84 -25.25 -2.42
C ALA A 424 -20.14 -23.87 -1.81
N ALA A 425 -19.10 -23.15 -1.37
CA ALA A 425 -19.27 -21.85 -0.73
C ALA A 425 -20.02 -20.83 -1.60
N TYR A 426 -19.88 -20.89 -2.93
CA TYR A 426 -20.61 -19.99 -3.83
C TYR A 426 -22.12 -20.28 -3.89
N GLU A 427 -22.56 -21.48 -3.53
CA GLU A 427 -23.99 -21.88 -3.48
C GLU A 427 -24.62 -21.58 -2.11
N ALA A 428 -23.81 -21.65 -1.05
CA ALA A 428 -24.21 -21.29 0.31
C ALA A 428 -24.03 -19.80 0.63
N ALA A 429 -23.57 -18.98 -0.31
CA ALA A 429 -23.38 -17.56 -0.09
C ALA A 429 -24.73 -16.83 -0.07
N LYS A 430 -24.83 -15.78 0.76
CA LYS A 430 -26.00 -14.90 0.87
C LYS A 430 -25.53 -13.45 1.03
N LEU A 431 -26.28 -12.48 0.51
CA LEU A 431 -25.86 -11.08 0.60
C LEU A 431 -25.88 -10.64 2.06
N ALA A 432 -24.89 -9.85 2.48
CA ALA A 432 -24.84 -9.31 3.85
C ALA A 432 -26.09 -8.49 4.20
N THR A 433 -26.70 -7.82 3.21
CA THR A 433 -27.95 -7.07 3.37
C THR A 433 -29.17 -7.95 3.69
N GLU A 434 -29.08 -9.25 3.44
CA GLU A 434 -30.14 -10.24 3.71
C GLU A 434 -29.90 -10.99 5.03
N PHE A 435 -28.86 -10.61 5.78
CA PHE A 435 -28.62 -11.13 7.12
C PHE A 435 -29.72 -10.68 8.08
N ASP A 436 -30.19 -11.62 8.90
CA ASP A 436 -31.19 -11.39 9.95
C ASP A 436 -30.53 -11.60 11.33
N PRO A 437 -30.32 -10.52 12.11
CA PRO A 437 -29.71 -10.63 13.44
C PRO A 437 -30.52 -11.44 14.45
N GLU A 438 -31.85 -11.53 14.28
CA GLU A 438 -32.73 -12.30 15.18
C GLU A 438 -32.78 -13.77 14.79
N ASN A 439 -32.64 -14.06 13.49
CA ASN A 439 -32.62 -15.42 12.95
C ASN A 439 -31.31 -15.72 12.20
N ARG A 440 -30.24 -15.82 13.00
CA ARG A 440 -28.86 -16.00 12.54
C ARG A 440 -28.62 -17.35 11.86
N ASP A 441 -28.40 -17.31 10.55
CA ASP A 441 -28.21 -18.46 9.67
C ASP A 441 -26.75 -18.64 9.21
N GLU A 442 -25.77 -17.93 9.78
CA GLU A 442 -24.37 -18.06 9.38
C GLU A 442 -23.75 -19.42 9.74
N ASN A 443 -22.85 -19.91 8.86
CA ASN A 443 -22.18 -21.18 9.02
C ASN A 443 -20.98 -21.07 9.97
N VAL A 444 -21.20 -21.32 11.26
CA VAL A 444 -20.18 -21.27 12.32
C VAL A 444 -18.96 -22.14 11.99
N ASP A 445 -19.17 -23.39 11.58
CA ASP A 445 -18.07 -24.34 11.32
C ASP A 445 -17.24 -23.94 10.10
N TYR A 446 -17.84 -23.28 9.10
CA TYR A 446 -17.11 -22.72 7.96
C TYR A 446 -16.09 -21.65 8.40
N TYR A 447 -16.49 -20.74 9.29
CA TYR A 447 -15.59 -19.68 9.77
C TYR A 447 -14.50 -20.20 10.71
N ILE A 448 -14.81 -21.23 11.52
CA ILE A 448 -13.82 -21.89 12.35
C ILE A 448 -12.81 -22.65 11.49
N ALA A 449 -13.26 -23.39 10.47
CA ALA A 449 -12.35 -24.04 9.53
C ALA A 449 -11.41 -23.04 8.83
N LYS A 450 -11.93 -21.85 8.49
CA LYS A 450 -11.10 -20.75 7.97
C LYS A 450 -10.07 -20.21 8.97
N LEU A 451 -10.40 -20.19 10.25
CA LEU A 451 -9.45 -19.83 11.31
C LEU A 451 -8.35 -20.90 11.42
N ASP A 452 -8.71 -22.17 11.35
CA ASP A 452 -7.78 -23.30 11.42
C ASP A 452 -6.84 -23.33 10.20
N ASP A 453 -7.36 -23.10 9.00
CA ASP A 453 -6.56 -22.96 7.78
C ASP A 453 -5.54 -21.84 7.91
N LEU A 454 -5.91 -20.73 8.56
CA LEU A 454 -5.03 -19.59 8.79
C LEU A 454 -3.91 -19.92 9.78
N VAL A 455 -4.23 -20.57 10.91
CA VAL A 455 -3.21 -21.04 11.88
C VAL A 455 -2.28 -22.05 11.21
N LYS A 456 -2.82 -23.01 10.47
CA LYS A 456 -2.04 -24.04 9.76
C LYS A 456 -1.09 -23.42 8.74
N LYS A 457 -1.51 -22.37 8.03
CA LYS A 457 -0.67 -21.65 7.06
C LYS A 457 0.58 -21.04 7.70
N PHE A 458 0.48 -20.60 8.95
CA PHE A 458 1.56 -19.93 9.67
C PHE A 458 2.19 -20.78 10.78
N SER A 459 1.90 -22.08 10.83
CA SER A 459 2.43 -23.00 11.85
C SER A 459 3.95 -23.08 11.87
N GLY A 460 4.61 -22.85 10.73
CA GLY A 460 6.06 -22.75 10.63
C GLY A 460 6.66 -21.56 11.39
N LEU A 461 5.87 -20.50 11.62
CA LEU A 461 6.30 -19.32 12.40
C LEU A 461 6.01 -19.45 13.89
N THR A 462 5.09 -20.34 14.28
CA THR A 462 4.71 -20.57 15.68
C THR A 462 5.59 -21.63 16.37
N ASN A 463 6.43 -22.34 15.62
CA ASN A 463 7.26 -23.42 16.15
C ASN A 463 8.67 -22.90 16.45
N PRO A 464 9.08 -22.75 17.72
CA PRO A 464 10.39 -22.19 18.08
C PRO A 464 11.59 -23.02 17.58
N ALA A 465 11.38 -24.27 17.18
CA ALA A 465 12.40 -25.15 16.59
C ALA A 465 12.59 -24.97 15.08
N ALA A 466 11.71 -24.22 14.39
CA ALA A 466 11.89 -23.80 13.00
C ALA A 466 12.64 -22.45 12.96
N THR A 467 13.78 -22.41 13.65
CA THR A 467 14.61 -21.21 13.78
C THR A 467 15.25 -20.83 12.45
N ALA A 468 15.06 -19.57 12.06
CA ALA A 468 16.03 -18.73 11.36
C ALA A 468 16.92 -19.46 10.34
N GLN A 469 16.42 -19.64 9.12
CA GLN A 469 17.30 -20.00 8.01
C GLN A 469 17.89 -18.71 7.44
N GLN A 470 19.20 -18.56 7.61
CA GLN A 470 19.98 -17.58 6.87
C GLN A 470 20.16 -18.13 5.46
N GLU A 471 19.62 -17.42 4.47
CA GLU A 471 19.80 -17.79 3.07
C GLU A 471 21.21 -17.32 2.65
N THR A 472 22.12 -18.26 2.41
CA THR A 472 23.46 -17.96 1.89
C THR A 472 23.34 -17.40 0.48
N LEU A 473 23.97 -16.25 0.23
CA LEU A 473 24.15 -15.66 -1.11
C LEU A 473 24.67 -16.72 -2.10
N ALA A 474 23.85 -17.09 -3.08
CA ALA A 474 24.36 -17.70 -4.31
C ALA A 474 24.88 -16.54 -5.17
N ILE A 475 26.19 -16.31 -5.10
CA ILE A 475 26.93 -15.31 -5.90
C ILE A 475 26.86 -15.66 -7.38
#